data_AF-A0A5A7NA22-F1
#
_entry.id   AF-A0A5A7NA22-F1
#
_cell.length_a   1.000
_cell.length_b   1.000
_cell.length_c   1.000
_cell.angle_alpha   90.00
_cell.angle_beta   90.00
_cell.angle_gamma   90.00
#
_symmetry.space_group_name_H-M   'P 1'
#
loop_
_entity.id
_entity.type
_entity.pdbx_description
1 polymer ?
#
loop_
_entity_poly.entity_id
_entity_poly.type
_entity_poly.pdbx_seq_one_letter_code
_entity_poly.pdbx_strand_id
1 'polypeptide(L)'
;MNLFFKAKGQGKAGSDQSAEISRLIAERDAYKNTLERIEAVCMAAAHGDLEARLIGIDQSAPGAKSMDALNQLLDMTDAFLREAGWVLRAAADGRFHRSLLSRGFRGSFSIAAAVVDGARQSMDQLSKAAMDTRHKLADGFEKAVFLRIEKLNDASHKMEDTAQTLADCASDALEKAVAVSAAAEQSSANINAIAASSEELTASISEIKRQSQNSTMAVDEVGKDVKSAETAVEA
;
A
#
# COMPACT_ATOMS: atom_id res chain seq x y z
N MET A 1 -24.44 97.17 80.18
CA MET A 1 -23.08 97.28 79.59
C MET A 1 -22.74 95.92 78.99
N ASN A 2 -22.94 95.79 77.68
CA ASN A 2 -22.68 94.59 76.89
C ASN A 2 -21.20 94.25 76.88
N LEU A 3 -20.85 92.96 76.84
CA LEU A 3 -19.67 92.43 76.13
C LEU A 3 -19.89 90.94 75.83
N PHE A 4 -20.66 90.71 74.76
CA PHE A 4 -20.59 89.50 73.94
C PHE A 4 -19.22 89.46 73.25
N PHE A 5 -18.35 88.49 73.55
CA PHE A 5 -17.12 88.27 72.78
C PHE A 5 -16.87 86.79 72.47
N LYS A 6 -17.37 86.40 71.29
CA LYS A 6 -16.64 85.67 70.25
C LYS A 6 -16.07 84.27 70.56
N ALA A 7 -16.97 83.27 70.65
CA ALA A 7 -16.67 81.87 70.31
C ALA A 7 -17.28 81.51 68.94
N LYS A 8 -16.62 81.87 67.83
CA LYS A 8 -17.14 81.58 66.47
C LYS A 8 -16.08 81.13 65.45
N GLY A 9 -14.87 80.77 65.89
CA GLY A 9 -13.74 80.46 65.00
C GLY A 9 -13.42 78.97 64.76
N GLN A 10 -13.82 78.06 65.65
CA GLN A 10 -13.40 76.64 65.58
C GLN A 10 -14.41 75.68 64.93
N GLY A 11 -15.68 76.08 64.77
CA GLY A 11 -16.73 75.21 64.21
C GLY A 11 -16.72 75.05 62.68
N LYS A 12 -16.09 75.97 61.94
CA LYS A 12 -16.02 75.91 60.45
C LYS A 12 -14.89 75.03 59.93
N ALA A 13 -13.76 74.95 60.64
CA ALA A 13 -12.62 74.12 60.23
C ALA A 13 -12.85 72.62 60.50
N GLY A 14 -13.52 72.28 61.61
CA GLY A 14 -13.91 70.91 61.93
C GLY A 14 -15.04 70.36 61.05
N SER A 15 -15.98 71.20 60.60
CA SER A 15 -17.04 70.76 59.68
C SER A 15 -16.52 70.48 58.26
N ASP A 16 -15.53 71.25 57.80
CA ASP A 16 -14.91 71.07 56.47
C ASP A 16 -14.04 69.81 56.42
N GLN A 17 -13.26 69.54 57.49
CA GLN A 17 -12.50 68.30 57.61
C GLN A 17 -13.38 67.06 57.75
N SER A 18 -14.50 67.14 58.48
CA SER A 18 -15.45 66.03 58.61
C SER A 18 -16.15 65.70 57.28
N ALA A 19 -16.44 66.72 56.46
CA ALA A 19 -17.01 66.53 55.12
C ALA A 19 -16.00 65.87 54.18
N GLU A 20 -14.73 66.30 54.21
CA GLU A 20 -13.66 65.72 53.39
C GLU A 20 -13.33 64.28 53.77
N ILE A 21 -13.27 63.95 55.08
CA ILE A 21 -13.09 62.56 55.53
C ILE A 21 -14.24 61.66 55.06
N SER A 22 -15.47 62.15 55.12
CA SER A 22 -16.64 61.38 54.67
C SER A 22 -16.60 61.11 53.16
N ARG A 23 -16.13 62.09 52.38
CA ARG A 23 -15.91 61.94 50.93
C ARG A 23 -14.82 60.91 50.61
N LEU A 24 -13.68 60.97 51.29
CA LEU A 24 -12.57 60.03 51.10
C LEU A 24 -12.95 58.60 51.50
N ILE A 25 -13.77 58.42 52.54
CA ILE A 25 -14.30 57.11 52.93
C ILE A 25 -15.22 56.56 51.83
N ALA A 26 -16.13 57.38 51.30
CA ALA A 26 -17.02 56.97 50.21
C ALA A 26 -16.25 56.59 48.93
N GLU A 27 -15.20 57.35 48.59
CA GLU A 27 -14.32 57.04 47.47
C GLU A 27 -13.55 55.73 47.70
N ARG A 28 -12.95 55.54 48.88
CA ARG A 28 -12.27 54.28 49.25
C ARG A 28 -13.22 53.08 49.14
N ASP A 29 -14.44 53.20 49.64
CA ASP A 29 -15.42 52.12 49.62
C ASP A 29 -15.87 51.79 48.19
N ALA A 30 -15.96 52.80 47.31
CA ALA A 30 -16.19 52.59 45.88
C ALA A 30 -15.03 51.83 45.21
N TYR A 31 -13.77 52.20 45.49
CA TYR A 31 -12.60 51.45 44.99
C TYR A 31 -12.57 50.02 45.51
N LYS A 32 -12.87 49.80 46.80
CA LYS A 32 -12.88 48.48 47.41
C LYS A 32 -13.92 47.57 46.74
N ASN A 33 -15.14 48.07 46.53
CA ASN A 33 -16.19 47.33 45.85
C ASN A 33 -15.79 46.98 44.41
N THR A 34 -15.21 47.94 43.66
CA THR A 34 -14.70 47.67 42.30
C THR A 34 -13.67 46.55 42.29
N LEU A 35 -12.73 46.55 43.24
CA LEU A 35 -11.70 45.50 43.34
C LEU A 35 -12.29 44.14 43.67
N GLU A 36 -13.23 44.05 44.63
CA GLU A 36 -13.90 42.79 44.99
C GLU A 36 -14.66 42.19 43.80
N ARG A 37 -15.30 43.03 42.97
CA ARG A 37 -15.98 42.60 41.75
C ARG A 37 -15.01 42.07 40.70
N ILE A 38 -13.93 42.81 40.45
CA ILE A 38 -12.87 42.39 39.51
C ILE A 38 -12.25 41.07 39.98
N GLU A 39 -11.95 40.94 41.27
CA GLU A 39 -11.39 39.72 41.87
C GLU A 39 -12.32 38.52 41.64
N ALA A 40 -13.62 38.67 41.91
CA ALA A 40 -14.58 37.60 41.70
C ALA A 40 -14.60 37.09 40.23
N VAL A 41 -14.57 38.00 39.26
CA VAL A 41 -14.56 37.64 37.84
C VAL A 41 -13.21 37.06 37.42
N CYS A 42 -12.09 37.61 37.89
CA CYS A 42 -10.76 37.05 37.65
C CYS A 42 -10.64 35.63 38.22
N MET A 43 -11.19 35.38 39.41
CA MET A 43 -11.22 34.05 40.01
C MET A 43 -12.09 33.09 39.20
N ALA A 44 -13.27 33.50 38.76
CA ALA A 44 -14.11 32.67 37.88
C ALA A 44 -13.37 32.30 36.58
N ALA A 45 -12.76 33.29 35.92
CA ALA A 45 -11.98 33.07 34.70
C ALA A 45 -10.77 32.16 34.93
N ALA A 46 -10.09 32.26 36.08
CA ALA A 46 -8.98 31.37 36.44
C ALA A 46 -9.42 29.91 36.61
N HIS A 47 -10.69 29.67 36.97
CA HIS A 47 -11.28 28.33 37.01
C HIS A 47 -11.85 27.87 35.66
N GLY A 48 -11.68 28.66 34.60
CA GLY A 48 -12.12 28.34 33.25
C GLY A 48 -13.53 28.85 32.89
N ASP A 49 -14.19 29.60 33.78
CA ASP A 49 -15.45 30.26 33.45
C ASP A 49 -15.19 31.58 32.73
N LEU A 50 -15.16 31.51 31.40
CA LEU A 50 -14.98 32.67 30.52
C LEU A 50 -16.29 33.37 30.17
N GLU A 51 -17.42 32.96 30.73
CA GLU A 51 -18.73 33.61 30.56
C GLU A 51 -19.02 34.58 31.73
N ALA A 52 -18.21 34.56 32.79
CA ALA A 52 -18.28 35.52 33.90
C ALA A 52 -18.08 36.97 33.42
N ARG A 53 -19.00 37.88 33.75
CA ARG A 53 -18.95 39.28 33.30
C ARG A 53 -19.18 40.27 34.41
N LEU A 54 -18.50 41.41 34.30
CA LEU A 54 -18.78 42.60 35.12
C LEU A 54 -19.95 43.37 34.50
N ILE A 55 -21.14 43.24 35.10
CA ILE A 55 -22.39 43.85 34.61
C ILE A 55 -22.71 45.11 35.42
N GLY A 56 -23.32 46.12 34.81
CA GLY A 56 -23.73 47.35 35.52
C GLY A 56 -22.51 48.19 35.94
N ILE A 57 -21.63 48.48 34.97
CA ILE A 57 -20.46 49.32 35.19
C ILE A 57 -20.92 50.78 35.12
N ASP A 58 -20.86 51.48 36.25
CA ASP A 58 -20.99 52.92 36.27
C ASP A 58 -19.71 53.54 35.66
N GLN A 59 -19.87 54.23 34.53
CA GLN A 59 -18.76 54.84 33.80
C GLN A 59 -18.12 56.01 34.55
N SER A 60 -18.79 56.55 35.57
CA SER A 60 -18.25 57.55 36.48
C SER A 60 -17.52 56.93 37.67
N ALA A 61 -17.69 55.62 37.93
CA ALA A 61 -17.06 54.94 39.04
C ALA A 61 -15.55 54.71 38.80
N PRO A 62 -14.73 54.80 39.85
CA PRO A 62 -13.32 54.48 39.74
C PRO A 62 -13.11 53.02 39.30
N GLY A 63 -12.24 52.83 38.30
CA GLY A 63 -11.91 51.51 37.74
C GLY A 63 -12.83 51.02 36.61
N ALA A 64 -13.82 51.80 36.15
CA ALA A 64 -14.69 51.45 35.02
C ALA A 64 -13.93 50.96 33.77
N LYS A 65 -12.87 51.69 33.38
CA LYS A 65 -12.01 51.31 32.24
C LYS A 65 -11.34 49.94 32.41
N SER A 66 -10.95 49.59 33.63
CA SER A 66 -10.34 48.30 33.95
C SER A 66 -11.36 47.18 33.87
N MET A 67 -12.59 47.42 34.35
CA MET A 67 -13.70 46.48 34.23
C MET A 67 -14.07 46.21 32.76
N ASP A 68 -14.15 47.27 31.94
CA ASP A 68 -14.41 47.15 30.50
C ASP A 68 -13.27 46.40 29.78
N ALA A 69 -12.01 46.69 30.11
CA ALA A 69 -10.86 45.99 29.54
C ALA A 69 -10.83 44.50 29.91
N LEU A 70 -11.22 44.14 31.15
CA LEU A 70 -11.32 42.75 31.58
C LEU A 70 -12.43 42.01 30.82
N ASN A 71 -13.61 42.60 30.69
CA ASN A 71 -14.71 42.02 29.89
C ASN A 71 -14.25 41.79 28.44
N GLN A 72 -13.59 42.77 27.81
CA GLN A 72 -13.06 42.62 26.44
C GLN A 72 -12.03 41.49 26.31
N LEU A 73 -11.17 41.31 27.33
CA LEU A 73 -10.20 40.23 27.34
C LEU A 73 -10.89 38.86 27.46
N LEU A 74 -11.91 38.75 28.31
CA LEU A 74 -12.68 37.51 28.46
C LEU A 74 -13.47 37.18 27.19
N ASP A 75 -14.13 38.17 26.57
CA ASP A 75 -14.84 37.99 25.31
C ASP A 75 -13.91 37.49 24.20
N MET A 76 -12.71 38.07 24.11
CA MET A 76 -11.75 37.69 23.08
C MET A 76 -11.15 36.30 23.35
N THR A 77 -10.97 35.94 24.63
CA THR A 77 -10.48 34.61 25.02
C THR A 77 -11.52 33.52 24.76
N ASP A 78 -12.78 33.75 25.15
CA ASP A 78 -13.89 32.82 24.87
C ASP A 78 -14.08 32.64 23.36
N ALA A 79 -14.20 33.74 22.60
CA ALA A 79 -14.36 33.68 21.16
C ALA A 79 -13.21 32.91 20.47
N PHE A 80 -11.96 33.14 20.90
CA PHE A 80 -10.80 32.43 20.36
C PHE A 80 -10.85 30.94 20.66
N LEU A 81 -11.07 30.54 21.91
CA LEU A 81 -11.11 29.13 22.30
C LEU A 81 -12.25 28.39 21.62
N ARG A 82 -13.41 29.02 21.51
CA ARG A 82 -14.59 28.47 20.83
C ARG A 82 -14.32 28.24 19.35
N GLU A 83 -13.80 29.25 18.64
CA GLU A 83 -13.56 29.15 17.21
C GLU A 83 -12.39 28.21 16.90
N ALA A 84 -11.30 28.28 17.67
CA ALA A 84 -10.17 27.35 17.56
C ALA A 84 -10.62 25.90 17.80
N GLY A 85 -11.44 25.65 18.82
CA GLY A 85 -11.99 24.33 19.12
C GLY A 85 -12.80 23.76 17.94
N TRP A 86 -13.66 24.58 17.32
CA TRP A 86 -14.44 24.15 16.17
C TRP A 86 -13.59 23.87 14.92
N VAL A 87 -12.59 24.71 14.65
CA VAL A 87 -11.67 24.55 13.50
C VAL A 87 -10.80 23.31 13.68
N LEU A 88 -10.21 23.13 14.86
CA LEU A 88 -9.33 22.00 15.15
C LEU A 88 -10.11 20.68 15.17
N ARG A 89 -11.34 20.66 15.68
CA ARG A 89 -12.19 19.45 15.60
C ARG A 89 -12.52 19.09 14.16
N ALA A 90 -12.86 20.07 13.32
CA ALA A 90 -13.09 19.82 11.90
C ALA A 90 -11.82 19.30 11.20
N ALA A 91 -10.65 19.89 11.48
CA ALA A 91 -9.37 19.42 10.97
C ALA A 91 -9.04 17.99 11.40
N ALA A 92 -9.35 17.62 12.65
CA ALA A 92 -9.18 16.25 13.15
C ALA A 92 -10.07 15.24 12.41
N ASP A 93 -11.27 15.65 11.98
CA ASP A 93 -12.15 14.84 11.12
C ASP A 93 -11.71 14.82 9.63
N GLY A 94 -10.55 15.40 9.29
CA GLY A 94 -10.07 15.55 7.91
C GLY A 94 -10.81 16.61 7.09
N ARG A 95 -11.64 17.45 7.73
CA ARG A 95 -12.41 18.52 7.09
C ARG A 95 -11.70 19.86 7.26
N PHE A 96 -10.85 20.19 6.31
CA PHE A 96 -10.02 21.39 6.39
C PHE A 96 -10.69 22.66 5.84
N HIS A 97 -11.95 22.65 5.41
CA HIS A 97 -12.58 23.82 4.78
C HIS A 97 -12.93 24.96 5.75
N ARG A 98 -12.98 24.69 7.06
CA ARG A 98 -13.40 25.69 8.07
C ARG A 98 -12.21 26.52 8.55
N SER A 99 -12.22 27.83 8.30
CA SER A 99 -11.19 28.76 8.77
C SER A 99 -11.56 29.38 10.13
N LEU A 100 -10.55 29.69 10.93
CA LEU A 100 -10.71 30.46 12.15
C LEU A 100 -11.01 31.92 11.79
N LEU A 101 -12.09 32.45 12.34
CA LEU A 101 -12.55 33.79 11.98
C LEU A 101 -11.59 34.86 12.52
N SER A 102 -10.64 35.29 11.70
CA SER A 102 -9.63 36.29 12.12
C SER A 102 -10.20 37.70 12.35
N ARG A 103 -11.44 37.95 11.88
CA ARG A 103 -12.08 39.26 11.98
C ARG A 103 -12.59 39.49 13.40
N GLY A 104 -11.96 40.44 14.11
CA GLY A 104 -12.32 40.83 15.48
C GLY A 104 -11.23 40.56 16.50
N PHE A 105 -10.32 39.62 16.21
CA PHE A 105 -9.13 39.40 17.02
C PHE A 105 -8.11 40.50 16.83
N ARG A 106 -7.46 40.92 17.92
CA ARG A 106 -6.44 41.98 17.92
C ARG A 106 -5.17 41.49 18.59
N GLY A 107 -4.04 42.06 18.16
CA GLY A 107 -2.72 41.75 18.73
C GLY A 107 -2.42 40.25 18.71
N SER A 108 -2.04 39.70 19.86
CA SER A 108 -1.65 38.30 20.01
C SER A 108 -2.72 37.30 19.56
N PHE A 109 -4.01 37.60 19.75
CA PHE A 109 -5.10 36.72 19.29
C PHE A 109 -5.18 36.65 17.76
N SER A 110 -4.91 37.75 17.05
CA SER A 110 -4.87 37.74 15.59
C SER A 110 -3.69 36.95 15.05
N ILE A 111 -2.54 36.99 15.74
CA ILE A 111 -1.36 36.19 15.39
C ILE A 111 -1.65 34.71 15.60
N ALA A 112 -2.21 34.34 16.76
CA ALA A 112 -2.57 32.97 17.07
C ALA A 112 -3.61 32.41 16.09
N ALA A 113 -4.62 33.21 15.73
CA ALA A 113 -5.61 32.89 14.70
C ALA A 113 -4.95 32.54 13.36
N ALA A 114 -4.01 33.37 12.90
CA ALA A 114 -3.28 33.13 11.66
C ALA A 114 -2.42 31.86 11.70
N VAL A 115 -1.82 31.54 12.86
CA VAL A 115 -1.05 30.30 13.05
C VAL A 115 -1.96 29.06 12.94
N VAL A 116 -3.12 29.07 13.58
CA VAL A 116 -4.09 27.96 13.49
C VAL A 116 -4.55 27.76 12.04
N ASP A 117 -4.86 28.84 11.34
CA ASP A 117 -5.28 28.76 9.94
C ASP A 117 -4.14 28.30 9.01
N GLY A 118 -2.91 28.74 9.25
CA GLY A 118 -1.74 28.26 8.54
C GLY A 118 -1.53 26.75 8.73
N ALA A 119 -1.61 26.27 9.98
CA ALA A 119 -1.50 24.85 10.29
C ALA A 119 -2.60 24.03 9.60
N ARG A 120 -3.85 24.51 9.60
CA ARG A 120 -4.97 23.90 8.87
C ARG A 120 -4.71 23.80 7.37
N GLN A 121 -4.21 24.87 6.75
CA GLN A 121 -3.88 24.88 5.32
C GLN A 121 -2.76 23.89 4.99
N SER A 122 -1.73 23.80 5.83
CA SER A 122 -0.67 22.80 5.66
C SER A 122 -1.21 21.37 5.77
N MET A 123 -2.12 21.11 6.72
CA MET A 123 -2.76 19.79 6.85
C MET A 123 -3.60 19.44 5.61
N ASP A 124 -4.36 20.40 5.05
CA ASP A 124 -5.12 20.21 3.81
C ASP A 124 -4.21 19.87 2.62
N GLN A 125 -3.10 20.60 2.47
CA GLN A 125 -2.13 20.37 1.40
C GLN A 125 -1.47 19.00 1.52
N LEU A 126 -1.04 18.61 2.73
CA LEU A 126 -0.45 17.29 2.98
C LEU A 126 -1.46 16.17 2.70
N SER A 127 -2.72 16.35 3.10
CA SER A 127 -3.78 15.37 2.84
C SER A 127 -4.01 15.18 1.34
N LYS A 128 -4.14 16.28 0.58
CA LYS A 128 -4.29 16.25 -0.88
C LYS A 128 -3.08 15.61 -1.57
N ALA A 129 -1.86 16.00 -1.18
CA ALA A 129 -0.64 15.42 -1.74
C ALA A 129 -0.54 13.91 -1.45
N ALA A 130 -0.93 13.47 -0.24
CA ALA A 130 -0.97 12.05 0.11
C ALA A 130 -2.02 11.28 -0.70
N MET A 131 -3.18 11.88 -0.99
CA MET A 131 -4.19 11.30 -1.88
C MET A 131 -3.67 11.18 -3.32
N ASP A 132 -3.07 12.23 -3.87
CA ASP A 132 -2.51 12.24 -5.23
C ASP A 132 -1.40 11.19 -5.39
N THR A 133 -0.49 11.09 -4.42
CA THR A 133 0.55 10.06 -4.43
C THR A 133 -0.06 8.67 -4.39
N ARG A 134 -1.10 8.44 -3.57
CA ARG A 134 -1.78 7.14 -3.50
C ARG A 134 -2.45 6.77 -4.81
N HIS A 135 -3.10 7.72 -5.48
CA HIS A 135 -3.67 7.52 -6.82
C HIS A 135 -2.60 7.15 -7.84
N LYS A 136 -1.48 7.89 -7.89
CA LYS A 136 -0.37 7.57 -8.81
C LYS A 136 0.22 6.18 -8.56
N LEU A 137 0.35 5.78 -7.29
CA LEU A 137 0.80 4.43 -6.93
C LEU A 137 -0.20 3.37 -7.38
N ALA A 138 -1.51 3.61 -7.18
CA ALA A 138 -2.56 2.70 -7.61
C ALA A 138 -2.58 2.54 -9.13
N ASP A 139 -2.53 3.64 -9.89
CA ASP A 139 -2.49 3.62 -11.37
C ASP A 139 -1.25 2.89 -11.90
N GLY A 140 -0.09 3.12 -11.25
CA GLY A 140 1.16 2.44 -11.59
C GLY A 140 1.10 0.94 -11.31
N PHE A 141 0.51 0.56 -10.16
CA PHE A 141 0.29 -0.82 -9.78
C PHE A 141 -0.66 -1.53 -10.76
N GLU A 142 -1.80 -0.92 -11.09
CA GLU A 142 -2.77 -1.46 -12.04
C GLU A 142 -2.12 -1.74 -13.41
N LYS A 143 -1.39 -0.77 -13.96
CA LYS A 143 -0.65 -0.94 -15.22
C LYS A 143 0.38 -2.05 -15.16
N ALA A 144 1.14 -2.13 -14.06
CA ALA A 144 2.15 -3.16 -13.88
C ALA A 144 1.53 -4.56 -13.81
N VAL A 145 0.40 -4.70 -13.10
CA VAL A 145 -0.36 -5.96 -13.01
C VAL A 145 -0.91 -6.35 -14.38
N PHE A 146 -1.53 -5.43 -15.11
CA PHE A 146 -2.09 -5.70 -16.44
C PHE A 146 -1.01 -6.21 -17.41
N LEU A 147 0.13 -5.53 -17.48
CA LEU A 147 1.26 -5.94 -18.32
C LEU A 147 1.82 -7.32 -17.92
N ARG A 148 1.79 -7.66 -16.62
CA ARG A 148 2.23 -8.99 -16.14
C ARG A 148 1.25 -10.08 -16.54
N ILE A 149 -0.05 -9.82 -16.46
CA ILE A 149 -1.10 -10.76 -16.87
C ILE A 149 -1.02 -11.01 -18.38
N GLU A 150 -0.83 -9.96 -19.18
CA GLU A 150 -0.66 -10.06 -20.63
C GLU A 150 0.54 -10.97 -20.98
N LYS A 151 1.70 -10.73 -20.36
CA LYS A 151 2.88 -11.58 -20.54
C LYS A 151 2.67 -13.02 -20.08
N LEU A 152 1.90 -13.22 -19.02
CA LEU A 152 1.58 -14.56 -18.53
C LEU A 152 0.68 -15.29 -19.53
N ASN A 153 -0.32 -14.60 -20.10
CA ASN A 153 -1.19 -15.15 -21.13
C ASN A 153 -0.39 -15.57 -22.39
N ASP A 154 0.52 -14.71 -22.84
CA ASP A 154 1.42 -15.04 -23.96
C ASP A 154 2.31 -16.25 -23.67
N ALA A 155 2.83 -16.35 -22.44
CA ALA A 155 3.64 -17.50 -22.03
C ALA A 155 2.81 -18.79 -21.96
N SER A 156 1.56 -18.72 -21.49
CA SER A 156 0.62 -19.84 -21.49
C SER A 156 0.28 -20.32 -22.90
N HIS A 157 -0.01 -19.42 -23.85
CA HIS A 157 -0.24 -19.80 -25.24
C HIS A 157 0.99 -20.45 -25.88
N LYS A 158 2.20 -19.91 -25.65
CA LYS A 158 3.43 -20.55 -26.13
C LYS A 158 3.65 -21.94 -25.54
N MET A 159 3.28 -22.15 -24.28
CA MET A 159 3.36 -23.45 -23.63
C MET A 159 2.35 -24.44 -24.23
N GLU A 160 1.14 -23.97 -24.55
CA GLU A 160 0.12 -24.74 -25.28
C GLU A 160 0.62 -25.16 -26.67
N ASP A 161 1.15 -24.23 -27.46
CA ASP A 161 1.73 -24.51 -28.79
C ASP A 161 2.89 -25.52 -28.71
N THR A 162 3.75 -25.38 -27.69
CA THR A 162 4.87 -26.30 -27.45
C THR A 162 4.37 -27.70 -27.08
N ALA A 163 3.35 -27.79 -26.24
CA ALA A 163 2.74 -29.06 -25.85
C ALA A 163 2.08 -29.75 -27.05
N GLN A 164 1.40 -29.00 -27.92
CA GLN A 164 0.81 -29.53 -29.16
C GLN A 164 1.91 -30.07 -30.09
N THR A 165 2.98 -29.30 -30.30
CA THR A 165 4.12 -29.74 -31.12
C THR A 165 4.77 -31.01 -30.56
N LEU A 166 4.87 -31.11 -29.23
CA LEU A 166 5.40 -32.29 -28.57
C LEU A 166 4.49 -33.52 -28.76
N ALA A 167 3.17 -33.32 -28.69
CA ALA A 167 2.20 -34.38 -28.95
C ALA A 167 2.30 -34.88 -30.41
N ASP A 168 2.40 -33.97 -31.37
CA ASP A 168 2.56 -34.31 -32.79
C ASP A 168 3.87 -35.09 -33.03
N CYS A 169 4.98 -34.62 -32.46
CA CYS A 169 6.27 -35.30 -32.53
C CYS A 169 6.23 -36.71 -31.90
N ALA A 170 5.53 -36.87 -30.78
CA ALA A 170 5.35 -38.17 -30.15
C ALA A 170 4.52 -39.12 -31.03
N SER A 171 3.48 -38.61 -31.71
CA SER A 171 2.68 -39.38 -32.67
C SER A 171 3.53 -39.84 -33.87
N ASP A 172 4.31 -38.93 -34.46
CA ASP A 172 5.23 -39.24 -35.57
C ASP A 172 6.28 -40.28 -35.17
N ALA A 173 6.82 -40.15 -33.95
CA ALA A 173 7.80 -41.11 -33.43
C ALA A 173 7.19 -42.50 -33.25
N LEU A 174 5.93 -42.59 -32.80
CA LEU A 174 5.20 -43.85 -32.67
C LEU A 174 4.96 -44.49 -34.05
N GLU A 175 4.54 -43.72 -35.05
CA GLU A 175 4.34 -44.24 -36.41
C GLU A 175 5.64 -44.79 -37.00
N LYS A 176 6.77 -44.06 -36.84
CA LYS A 176 8.08 -44.53 -37.26
C LYS A 176 8.52 -45.80 -36.52
N ALA A 177 8.26 -45.89 -35.21
CA ALA A 177 8.59 -47.08 -34.44
C ALA A 177 7.82 -48.32 -34.94
N VAL A 178 6.53 -48.16 -35.29
CA VAL A 178 5.72 -49.22 -35.90
C VAL A 178 6.29 -49.64 -37.25
N ALA A 179 6.64 -48.69 -38.13
CA ALA A 179 7.24 -48.98 -39.42
C ALA A 179 8.58 -49.72 -39.31
N VAL A 180 9.43 -49.31 -38.35
CA VAL A 180 10.70 -50.00 -38.05
C VAL A 180 10.46 -51.41 -37.54
N SER A 181 9.48 -51.62 -36.66
CA SER A 181 9.11 -52.95 -36.17
C SER A 181 8.70 -53.87 -37.32
N ALA A 182 7.85 -53.39 -38.23
CA ALA A 182 7.42 -54.15 -39.40
C ALA A 182 8.60 -54.48 -40.35
N ALA A 183 9.52 -53.53 -40.57
CA ALA A 183 10.72 -53.77 -41.36
C ALA A 183 11.68 -54.78 -40.70
N ALA A 184 11.78 -54.78 -39.37
CA ALA A 184 12.56 -55.74 -38.61
C ALA A 184 11.96 -57.15 -38.73
N GLU A 185 10.63 -57.30 -38.58
CA GLU A 185 9.93 -58.58 -38.79
C GLU A 185 10.18 -59.15 -40.19
N GLN A 186 10.06 -58.30 -41.23
CA GLN A 186 10.34 -58.71 -42.60
C GLN A 186 11.80 -59.12 -42.81
N SER A 187 12.74 -58.40 -42.20
CA SER A 187 14.16 -58.74 -42.25
C SER A 187 14.44 -60.09 -41.58
N SER A 188 13.81 -60.36 -40.43
CA SER A 188 13.89 -61.67 -39.77
C SER A 188 13.33 -62.80 -40.64
N ALA A 189 12.20 -62.57 -41.31
CA ALA A 189 11.64 -63.54 -42.26
C ALA A 189 12.61 -63.83 -43.42
N ASN A 190 13.24 -62.79 -43.97
CA ASN A 190 14.25 -62.94 -45.02
C ASN A 190 15.48 -63.72 -44.55
N ILE A 191 15.97 -63.46 -43.32
CA ILE A 191 17.09 -64.22 -42.74
C ILE A 191 16.74 -65.70 -42.60
N ASN A 192 15.53 -66.02 -42.14
CA ASN A 192 15.07 -67.41 -42.04
C ASN A 192 15.00 -68.10 -43.42
N ALA A 193 14.53 -67.39 -44.45
CA ALA A 193 14.51 -67.92 -45.83
C ALA A 193 15.92 -68.16 -46.39
N ILE A 194 16.87 -67.26 -46.09
CA ILE A 194 18.29 -67.42 -46.47
C ILE A 194 18.90 -68.63 -45.75
N ALA A 195 18.61 -68.81 -44.45
CA ALA A 195 19.09 -69.95 -43.69
C ALA A 195 18.58 -71.27 -44.30
N ALA A 196 17.28 -71.38 -44.59
CA ALA A 196 16.70 -72.55 -45.26
C ALA A 196 17.33 -72.82 -46.63
N SER A 197 17.54 -71.78 -47.45
CA SER A 197 18.20 -71.91 -48.75
C SER A 197 19.66 -72.39 -48.61
N SER A 198 20.35 -71.96 -47.56
CA SER A 198 21.72 -72.38 -47.26
C SER A 198 21.80 -73.84 -46.79
N GLU A 199 20.80 -74.30 -46.04
CA GLU A 199 20.62 -75.72 -45.68
C GLU A 199 20.38 -76.57 -46.93
N GLU A 200 19.46 -76.16 -47.82
CA GLU A 200 19.21 -76.85 -49.09
C GLU A 200 20.46 -76.90 -49.98
N LEU A 201 21.22 -75.80 -50.09
CA LEU A 201 22.49 -75.76 -50.81
C LEU A 201 23.51 -76.73 -50.22
N THR A 202 23.61 -76.83 -48.89
CA THR A 202 24.53 -77.75 -48.21
C THR A 202 24.13 -79.21 -48.45
N ALA A 203 22.83 -79.51 -48.44
CA ALA A 203 22.30 -80.83 -48.79
C ALA A 203 22.61 -81.18 -50.26
N SER A 204 22.40 -80.24 -51.17
CA SER A 204 22.71 -80.39 -52.60
C SER A 204 24.20 -80.66 -52.85
N ILE A 205 25.10 -79.91 -52.20
CA ILE A 205 26.56 -80.14 -52.25
C ILE A 205 26.91 -81.55 -51.74
N SER A 206 26.28 -81.99 -50.65
CA SER A 206 26.50 -83.34 -50.10
C SER A 206 26.05 -84.44 -51.05
N GLU A 207 24.91 -84.25 -51.74
CA GLU A 207 24.42 -85.19 -52.76
C GLU A 207 25.30 -85.19 -54.02
N ILE A 208 25.76 -84.02 -54.48
CA ILE A 208 26.72 -83.92 -55.59
C ILE A 208 28.01 -84.67 -55.25
N LYS A 209 28.51 -84.52 -54.01
CA LYS A 209 29.67 -85.28 -53.52
C LYS A 209 29.42 -86.79 -53.60
N ARG A 210 28.25 -87.26 -53.15
CA ARG A 210 27.84 -88.67 -53.22
C ARG A 210 27.75 -89.18 -54.65
N GLN A 211 27.10 -88.42 -55.54
CA GLN A 211 26.96 -88.76 -56.96
C GLN A 211 28.31 -88.81 -57.68
N SER A 212 29.21 -87.87 -57.37
CA SER A 212 30.58 -87.83 -57.89
C SER A 212 31.36 -89.07 -57.46
N GLN A 213 31.32 -89.45 -56.17
CA GLN A 213 31.96 -90.67 -55.66
C GLN A 213 31.42 -91.94 -56.34
N ASN A 214 30.09 -92.07 -56.48
CA ASN A 214 29.47 -93.18 -57.18
C ASN A 214 29.92 -93.27 -58.65
N SER A 215 30.06 -92.12 -59.31
CA SER A 215 30.53 -92.05 -60.70
C SER A 215 31.98 -92.52 -60.82
N THR A 216 32.86 -92.11 -59.91
CA THR A 216 34.25 -92.61 -59.84
C THR A 216 34.28 -94.12 -59.62
N MET A 217 33.48 -94.65 -58.69
CA MET A 217 33.40 -96.10 -58.45
C MET A 217 32.92 -96.86 -59.69
N ALA A 218 31.90 -96.36 -60.39
CA ALA A 218 31.41 -96.97 -61.62
C ALA A 218 32.48 -96.95 -62.73
N VAL A 219 33.24 -95.87 -62.87
CA VAL A 219 34.37 -95.79 -63.82
C VAL A 219 35.47 -96.78 -63.44
N ASP A 220 35.81 -96.92 -62.16
CA ASP A 220 36.78 -97.91 -61.67
C ASP A 220 36.31 -99.35 -61.93
N GLU A 221 35.02 -99.64 -61.74
CA GLU A 221 34.39 -100.93 -62.05
C GLU A 221 34.52 -101.24 -63.55
N VAL A 222 34.11 -100.31 -64.42
CA VAL A 222 34.24 -100.44 -65.88
C VAL A 222 35.71 -100.62 -66.28
N GLY A 223 36.64 -99.91 -65.65
CA GLY A 223 38.07 -100.06 -65.90
C GLY A 223 38.61 -101.45 -65.53
N LYS A 224 38.11 -102.05 -64.44
CA LYS A 224 38.42 -103.45 -64.08
C LYS A 224 37.81 -104.41 -65.09
N ASP A 225 36.55 -104.22 -65.46
CA ASP A 225 35.85 -105.05 -66.44
C ASP A 225 36.58 -105.05 -67.80
N VAL A 226 37.03 -103.89 -68.26
CA VAL A 226 37.84 -103.74 -69.48
C VAL A 226 39.16 -104.51 -69.37
N LYS A 227 39.89 -104.42 -68.25
CA LYS A 227 41.13 -105.19 -68.05
C LYS A 227 40.90 -106.70 -68.04
N SER A 228 39.83 -107.17 -67.40
CA SER A 228 39.47 -108.59 -67.46
C SER A 228 39.08 -109.03 -68.88
N ALA A 229 38.44 -108.16 -69.66
CA ALA A 229 38.15 -108.44 -71.06
C ALA A 229 39.42 -108.48 -71.93
N GLU A 230 40.37 -107.55 -71.73
CA GLU A 230 41.68 -107.57 -72.42
C GLU A 230 42.45 -108.86 -72.13
N THR A 231 42.56 -109.26 -70.86
CA THR A 231 43.23 -110.51 -70.49
C THR A 231 42.52 -111.77 -71.00
N ALA A 232 41.21 -111.73 -71.24
CA ALA A 232 40.46 -112.83 -71.87
C ALA A 232 40.63 -112.89 -73.39
N VAL A 233 41.01 -111.79 -74.05
CA VAL A 233 41.26 -111.73 -75.51
C VAL A 233 42.70 -112.11 -75.86
N GLU A 234 43.65 -111.97 -74.93
CA GLU A 234 45.06 -112.38 -75.10
C GLU A 234 45.35 -113.87 -74.77
N ALA A 235 44.35 -114.64 -74.33
CA ALA A 235 44.43 -116.07 -74.00
C ALA A 235 43.83 -116.95 -75.10
#